data_AF-A0A2S1LCM9-F1
#
_entry.id   AF-A0A2S1LCM9-F1
#
_cell.length_a   1.000
_cell.length_b   1.000
_cell.length_c   1.000
_cell.angle_alpha   90.00
_cell.angle_beta   90.00
_cell.angle_gamma   90.00
#
_symmetry.space_group_name_H-M   'P 1'
#
loop_
_entity.id
_entity.type
_entity.pdbx_description
1 polymer ?
#
loop_
_entity_poly.entity_id
_entity_poly.type
_entity_poly.pdbx_seq_one_letter_code
_entity_poly.pdbx_strand_id
1 'polypeptide(L)'
;MEEIKILFFALTSFFGIEDARFAADKVTITIHPEKQEIEIIQENLFAVIQSEKDSIMVVEQWNKIRNRNESQTIWANELDSFHSKSFKLIDVENTIQPHILLKYSSNEDLSVMGIWYNAENNQYAINNIPQQNIKTNSGKLNGNYWYFDAASTFSFTEEPFSDMPENYRKLKIPLKELLKKK
;
A
#
# COMPACT_ATOMS: atom_id res chain seq x y z
N MET A 1 -17.17 11.96 -5.45
CA MET A 1 -15.80 11.43 -5.30
C MET A 1 -15.96 10.03 -4.74
N GLU A 2 -15.49 9.01 -5.44
CA GLU A 2 -15.42 7.67 -4.84
C GLU A 2 -14.37 7.70 -3.73
N GLU A 3 -14.72 7.15 -2.58
CA GLU A 3 -13.84 7.10 -1.41
C GLU A 3 -12.79 6.00 -1.62
N ILE A 4 -11.51 6.36 -1.58
CA ILE A 4 -10.42 5.38 -1.61
C ILE A 4 -10.34 4.75 -0.21
N LYS A 5 -10.67 3.47 -0.13
CA LYS A 5 -10.78 2.76 1.16
C LYS A 5 -9.53 1.94 1.50
N ILE A 6 -8.74 1.57 0.49
CA ILE A 6 -7.46 0.88 0.66
C ILE A 6 -6.33 1.86 0.35
N LEU A 7 -5.48 2.12 1.35
CA LEU A 7 -4.34 3.03 1.23
C LEU A 7 -3.06 2.22 1.07
N PHE A 8 -2.41 2.32 -0.09
CA PHE A 8 -1.23 1.53 -0.43
C PHE A 8 -0.09 1.63 0.59
N PHE A 9 0.14 2.80 1.19
CA PHE A 9 1.18 3.02 2.19
C PHE A 9 0.84 2.54 3.61
N ALA A 10 -0.43 2.20 3.87
CA ALA A 10 -0.89 1.73 5.17
C ALA A 10 -1.23 0.24 5.11
N LEU A 11 -0.29 -0.62 5.53
CA LEU A 11 -0.46 -2.09 5.53
C LEU A 11 -1.75 -2.54 6.22
N THR A 12 -2.11 -1.86 7.31
CA THR A 12 -3.30 -2.15 8.11
C THR A 12 -4.60 -2.03 7.31
N SER A 13 -4.65 -1.19 6.27
CA SER A 13 -5.84 -0.99 5.43
C SER A 13 -6.25 -2.28 4.70
N PHE A 14 -5.29 -3.08 4.24
CA PHE A 14 -5.55 -4.37 3.59
C PHE A 14 -6.19 -5.42 4.51
N PHE A 15 -6.12 -5.23 5.82
CA PHE A 15 -6.63 -6.15 6.83
C PHE A 15 -7.81 -5.58 7.63
N GLY A 16 -8.42 -4.49 7.16
CA GLY A 16 -9.54 -3.83 7.82
C GLY A 16 -9.21 -3.30 9.22
N ILE A 17 -7.93 -3.00 9.48
CA ILE A 17 -7.49 -2.44 10.75
C ILE A 17 -7.49 -0.91 10.63
N GLU A 18 -8.44 -0.29 11.31
CA GLU A 18 -8.56 1.17 11.42
C GLU A 18 -7.43 1.79 12.25
N ASP A 19 -7.29 3.12 12.16
CA ASP A 19 -6.29 3.92 12.88
C ASP A 19 -4.86 3.40 12.74
N ALA A 20 -4.38 3.28 11.49
CA ALA A 20 -3.03 2.85 11.16
C ALA A 20 -1.97 3.59 11.99
N ARG A 21 -1.13 2.86 12.74
CA ARG A 21 -0.06 3.45 13.57
C ARG A 21 1.33 3.37 12.96
N PHE A 22 1.46 2.70 11.82
CA PHE A 22 2.69 2.62 11.05
C PHE A 22 2.36 2.65 9.56
N ALA A 23 3.33 3.08 8.76
CA ALA A 23 3.19 3.23 7.32
C ALA A 23 4.52 2.90 6.62
N ALA A 24 4.46 2.74 5.30
CA ALA A 24 5.64 2.60 4.44
C ALA A 24 6.10 3.98 3.95
N ASP A 25 7.42 4.20 3.89
CA ASP A 25 7.96 5.40 3.24
C ASP A 25 7.77 5.37 1.74
N LYS A 26 7.90 4.18 1.17
CA LYS A 26 7.81 3.93 -0.25
C LYS A 26 6.95 2.71 -0.49
N VAL A 27 6.06 2.83 -1.46
CA VAL A 27 5.30 1.69 -1.97
C VAL A 27 5.53 1.61 -3.46
N THR A 28 5.79 0.40 -3.95
CA THR A 28 5.81 0.12 -5.38
C THR A 28 4.58 -0.71 -5.72
N ILE A 29 3.77 -0.21 -6.64
CA ILE A 29 2.56 -0.88 -7.12
C ILE A 29 2.80 -1.27 -8.57
N THR A 30 2.57 -2.53 -8.91
CA THR A 30 2.71 -3.06 -10.26
C THR A 30 1.42 -3.76 -10.65
N ILE A 31 0.86 -3.41 -11.80
CA ILE A 31 -0.36 -4.02 -12.34
C ILE A 31 0.04 -4.84 -13.54
N HIS A 32 -0.42 -6.09 -13.58
CA HIS A 32 -0.27 -7.03 -14.68
C HIS A 32 -1.65 -7.30 -15.30
N PRO A 33 -2.13 -6.48 -16.26
CA PRO A 33 -3.48 -6.63 -16.83
C PRO A 33 -3.73 -8.01 -17.44
N GLU A 34 -2.77 -8.55 -18.19
CA GLU A 34 -2.87 -9.87 -18.84
C GLU A 34 -3.08 -11.00 -17.82
N LYS A 35 -2.47 -10.89 -16.64
CA LYS A 35 -2.60 -11.90 -15.57
C LYS A 35 -3.76 -11.60 -14.62
N GLN A 36 -4.36 -10.42 -14.74
CA GLN A 36 -5.31 -9.85 -13.78
C GLN A 36 -4.76 -9.81 -12.35
N GLU A 37 -3.51 -9.35 -12.21
CA GLU A 37 -2.80 -9.31 -10.93
C GLU A 37 -2.35 -7.89 -10.59
N ILE A 38 -2.33 -7.59 -9.29
CA ILE A 38 -1.69 -6.41 -8.72
C ILE A 38 -0.71 -6.86 -7.63
N GLU A 39 0.54 -6.42 -7.75
CA GLU A 39 1.60 -6.61 -6.78
C GLU A 39 1.89 -5.29 -6.07
N ILE A 40 1.97 -5.34 -4.74
CA ILE A 40 2.20 -4.18 -3.88
C ILE A 40 3.35 -4.53 -2.93
N ILE A 41 4.41 -3.75 -3.02
CA ILE A 41 5.63 -3.90 -2.23
C ILE A 41 5.79 -2.66 -1.36
N GLN A 42 5.81 -2.83 -0.05
CA GLN A 42 6.03 -1.75 0.91
C GLN A 42 7.45 -1.78 1.46
N GLU A 43 8.13 -0.65 1.43
CA GLU A 43 9.51 -0.51 1.87
C GLU A 43 9.62 0.47 3.04
N ASN A 44 10.59 0.19 3.93
CA ASN A 44 10.93 1.05 5.07
C ASN A 44 9.72 1.38 5.96
N LEU A 45 9.07 0.33 6.48
CA LEU A 45 7.99 0.52 7.45
C LEU A 45 8.48 1.30 8.68
N PHE A 46 7.70 2.28 9.12
CA PHE A 46 8.00 3.14 10.25
C PHE A 46 6.76 3.54 11.03
N ALA A 47 6.95 4.02 12.27
CA ALA A 47 5.93 4.70 13.04
C ALA A 47 6.44 6.05 13.56
N VAL A 48 5.54 6.98 13.82
CA VAL A 48 5.85 8.25 14.51
C VAL A 48 5.48 8.08 15.98
N ILE A 49 6.48 8.14 16.86
CA ILE A 49 6.32 7.82 18.29
C ILE A 49 6.49 9.10 19.12
N GLN A 50 5.43 9.50 19.82
CA GLN A 50 5.46 10.65 20.73
C GLN A 50 5.49 10.20 22.20
N SER A 51 5.02 8.99 22.47
CA SER A 51 4.91 8.40 23.81
C SER A 51 5.17 6.90 23.80
N GLU A 52 5.40 6.34 25.00
CA GLU A 52 5.52 4.88 25.16
C GLU A 52 4.23 4.14 24.75
N LYS A 53 3.07 4.76 24.98
CA LYS A 53 1.76 4.22 24.56
C LYS A 53 1.71 3.99 23.05
N ASP A 54 2.25 4.91 22.26
CA ASP A 54 2.29 4.77 20.79
C ASP A 54 3.10 3.53 20.39
N SER A 55 4.24 3.30 21.05
CA SER A 55 5.09 2.13 20.80
C SER A 55 4.37 0.83 21.13
N ILE A 56 3.59 0.80 22.22
CA ILE A 56 2.76 -0.36 22.58
C ILE A 56 1.71 -0.63 21.49
N MET A 57 0.96 0.39 21.07
CA MET A 57 -0.09 0.25 20.06
C MET A 57 0.45 -0.21 18.70
N VAL A 58 1.61 0.30 18.28
CA VAL A 58 2.28 -0.14 17.03
C VAL A 58 2.61 -1.62 17.09
N VAL A 59 3.20 -2.09 18.21
CA VAL A 59 3.56 -3.50 18.38
C VAL A 59 2.32 -4.39 18.40
N GLU A 60 1.23 -3.95 19.05
CA GLU A 60 -0.04 -4.68 19.05
C GLU A 60 -0.65 -4.80 17.65
N GLN A 61 -0.70 -3.71 16.87
CA GLN A 61 -1.17 -3.75 15.49
C GLN A 61 -0.28 -4.65 14.61
N TRP A 62 1.04 -4.57 14.77
CA TRP A 62 1.96 -5.44 14.06
C TRP A 62 1.71 -6.92 14.38
N ASN A 63 1.56 -7.25 15.66
CA ASN A 63 1.29 -8.62 16.09
C ASN A 63 -0.05 -9.13 15.54
N LYS A 64 -1.06 -8.27 15.42
CA LYS A 64 -2.32 -8.63 14.75
C LYS A 64 -2.14 -9.01 13.29
N ILE A 65 -1.12 -8.52 12.60
CA ILE A 65 -0.83 -8.86 11.20
C ILE A 65 0.11 -10.06 11.13
N ARG A 66 1.22 -10.04 11.87
CA ARG A 66 2.25 -11.08 11.85
C ARG A 66 1.72 -12.45 12.30
N ASN A 67 0.85 -12.48 13.31
CA ASN A 67 0.36 -13.74 13.87
C ASN A 67 -0.78 -14.36 13.06
N ARG A 68 -1.12 -13.79 11.90
CA ARG A 68 -2.10 -14.39 10.98
C ARG A 68 -1.39 -15.46 10.16
N ASN A 69 -1.87 -16.70 10.27
CA ASN A 69 -1.52 -17.73 9.30
C ASN A 69 -2.37 -17.52 8.02
N GLU A 70 -1.93 -18.07 6.89
CA GLU A 70 -2.59 -17.89 5.59
C GLU A 70 -4.09 -18.30 5.62
N SER A 71 -4.51 -19.19 6.52
CA SER A 71 -5.89 -19.66 6.66
C SER A 71 -6.77 -18.82 7.61
N GLN A 72 -6.21 -17.89 8.40
CA GLN A 72 -6.96 -17.01 9.32
C GLN A 72 -6.84 -15.53 8.96
N THR A 73 -6.25 -15.20 7.82
CA THR A 73 -6.13 -13.81 7.37
C THR A 73 -7.49 -13.26 6.98
N ILE A 74 -8.10 -12.49 7.88
CA ILE A 74 -9.27 -11.67 7.58
C ILE A 74 -8.80 -10.44 6.79
N TRP A 75 -9.04 -10.45 5.48
CA TRP A 75 -8.82 -9.30 4.60
C TRP A 75 -9.90 -8.24 4.84
N ALA A 76 -9.63 -7.00 4.44
CA ALA A 76 -10.65 -5.96 4.41
C ALA A 76 -11.80 -6.38 3.48
N ASN A 77 -13.05 -6.07 3.87
CA ASN A 77 -14.24 -6.41 3.07
C ASN A 77 -14.20 -5.74 1.68
N GLU A 78 -13.53 -4.60 1.58
CA GLU A 78 -13.26 -3.90 0.32
C GLU A 78 -12.52 -4.75 -0.70
N LEU A 79 -11.80 -5.78 -0.25
CA LEU A 79 -11.06 -6.68 -1.12
C LEU A 79 -11.88 -7.93 -1.49
N ASP A 80 -13.15 -8.05 -1.11
CA ASP A 80 -13.96 -9.26 -1.34
C ASP A 80 -14.05 -9.67 -2.82
N SER A 81 -14.01 -8.71 -3.75
CA SER A 81 -14.00 -8.97 -5.20
C SER A 81 -12.74 -9.67 -5.72
N PHE A 82 -11.64 -9.65 -4.96
CA PHE A 82 -10.37 -10.27 -5.35
C PHE A 82 -10.39 -11.77 -5.03
N HIS A 83 -10.48 -12.60 -6.07
CA HIS A 83 -10.65 -14.05 -5.93
C HIS A 83 -9.42 -14.78 -5.36
N SER A 84 -8.24 -14.15 -5.42
CA SER A 84 -7.03 -14.67 -4.78
C SER A 84 -6.27 -13.53 -4.12
N LYS A 85 -5.79 -13.78 -2.90
CA LYS A 85 -5.09 -12.79 -2.08
C LYS A 85 -3.95 -13.50 -1.36
N SER A 86 -2.77 -12.91 -1.37
CA SER A 86 -1.63 -13.43 -0.63
C SER A 86 -0.84 -12.29 -0.02
N PHE A 87 -0.25 -12.58 1.13
CA PHE A 87 0.56 -11.65 1.90
C PHE A 87 1.78 -12.39 2.43
N LYS A 88 2.95 -11.81 2.22
CA LYS A 88 4.23 -12.34 2.71
C LYS A 88 5.04 -11.20 3.33
N LEU A 89 5.78 -11.54 4.36
CA LEU A 89 6.79 -10.67 4.95
C LEU A 89 8.16 -11.18 4.52
N ILE A 90 8.90 -10.34 3.80
CA ILE A 90 10.25 -10.67 3.33
C ILE A 90 11.24 -9.84 4.16
N ASP A 91 12.25 -10.49 4.72
CA ASP A 91 13.39 -9.80 5.34
C ASP A 91 14.42 -9.46 4.26
N VAL A 92 14.57 -8.17 3.94
CA VAL A 92 15.53 -7.66 2.94
C VAL A 92 16.46 -6.66 3.61
N GLU A 93 17.77 -6.90 3.57
CA GLU A 93 18.80 -5.95 4.04
C GLU A 93 18.47 -5.33 5.42
N ASN A 94 18.09 -6.18 6.37
CA ASN A 94 17.70 -5.74 7.70
C ASN A 94 16.41 -4.90 7.80
N THR A 95 15.55 -4.86 6.79
CA THR A 95 14.20 -4.28 6.83
C THR A 95 13.13 -5.37 6.68
N ILE A 96 11.90 -5.06 7.08
CA ILE A 96 10.74 -5.93 6.86
C ILE A 96 9.96 -5.35 5.67
N GLN A 97 9.79 -6.15 4.62
CA GLN A 97 9.16 -5.75 3.36
C GLN A 97 7.87 -6.56 3.16
N PRO A 98 6.70 -5.97 3.44
CA PRO A 98 5.42 -6.54 3.03
C PRO A 98 5.31 -6.67 1.51
N HIS A 99 4.97 -7.87 1.07
CA HIS A 99 4.54 -8.18 -0.29
C HIS A 99 3.09 -8.62 -0.26
N ILE A 100 2.24 -7.90 -0.99
CA ILE A 100 0.83 -8.24 -1.20
C ILE A 100 0.65 -8.54 -2.69
N LEU A 101 0.05 -9.68 -2.99
CA LEU A 101 -0.35 -10.03 -4.35
C LEU A 101 -1.84 -10.35 -4.34
N LEU A 102 -2.60 -9.62 -5.15
CA LEU A 102 -4.04 -9.81 -5.32
C LEU A 102 -4.35 -10.15 -6.77
N LYS A 103 -5.32 -11.04 -6.99
CA LYS A 103 -5.87 -11.32 -8.31
C LYS A 103 -7.31 -10.83 -8.38
N TYR A 104 -7.62 -10.08 -9.43
CA TYR A 104 -8.94 -9.51 -9.68
C TYR A 104 -9.61 -10.23 -10.85
N SER A 105 -10.93 -10.13 -10.96
CA SER A 105 -11.69 -10.78 -12.04
C SER A 105 -12.10 -9.81 -13.13
N SER A 106 -12.22 -8.52 -12.79
CA SER A 106 -12.54 -7.43 -13.69
C SER A 106 -11.63 -6.23 -13.45
N ASN A 107 -11.41 -5.40 -14.46
CA ASN A 107 -10.54 -4.23 -14.33
C ASN A 107 -11.11 -3.21 -13.34
N GLU A 108 -12.43 -3.21 -13.19
CA GLU A 108 -13.22 -2.35 -12.30
C GLU A 108 -12.97 -2.68 -10.82
N ASP A 109 -12.56 -3.91 -10.49
CA ASP A 109 -12.26 -4.32 -9.11
C ASP A 109 -11.13 -3.49 -8.48
N LEU A 110 -10.23 -2.93 -9.30
CA LEU A 110 -9.12 -2.10 -8.84
C LEU A 110 -9.55 -0.71 -8.33
N SER A 111 -10.80 -0.29 -8.59
CA SER A 111 -11.33 1.01 -8.19
C SER A 111 -11.35 1.23 -6.67
N VAL A 112 -11.47 0.16 -5.88
CA VAL A 112 -11.42 0.22 -4.39
C VAL A 112 -10.07 0.71 -3.86
N MET A 113 -9.02 0.60 -4.69
CA MET A 113 -7.66 1.09 -4.44
C MET A 113 -7.36 2.41 -5.18
N GLY A 114 -8.37 3.05 -5.76
CA GLY A 114 -8.21 4.32 -6.49
C GLY A 114 -7.55 4.16 -7.88
N ILE A 115 -7.68 2.98 -8.50
CA ILE A 115 -7.24 2.72 -9.87
C ILE A 115 -8.47 2.46 -10.73
N TRP A 116 -8.79 3.40 -11.62
CA TRP A 116 -9.98 3.31 -12.48
C TRP A 116 -9.61 2.84 -13.87
N TYR A 117 -10.44 1.99 -14.47
CA TYR A 117 -10.28 1.56 -15.85
C TYR A 117 -11.25 2.30 -16.77
N ASN A 118 -10.75 2.78 -17.90
CA ASN A 118 -11.53 3.37 -18.98
C ASN A 118 -11.48 2.44 -20.20
N ALA A 119 -12.60 1.78 -20.47
CA ALA A 119 -12.74 0.85 -21.60
C ALA A 119 -12.70 1.54 -22.97
N GLU A 120 -13.16 2.79 -23.09
CA GLU A 120 -13.17 3.53 -24.36
C GLU A 120 -11.77 3.76 -24.91
N ASN A 121 -10.82 4.06 -24.02
CA ASN A 121 -9.43 4.36 -24.36
C ASN A 121 -8.48 3.21 -24.04
N ASN A 122 -8.98 2.11 -23.45
CA ASN A 122 -8.20 0.98 -22.94
C ASN A 122 -7.05 1.44 -22.01
N GLN A 123 -7.37 2.23 -21.00
CA GLN A 123 -6.40 2.85 -20.10
C GLN A 123 -6.81 2.74 -18.64
N TYR A 124 -5.83 2.62 -17.76
CA TYR A 124 -6.01 2.85 -16.33
C TYR A 124 -5.69 4.30 -15.98
N ALA A 125 -6.35 4.81 -14.94
CA ALA A 125 -6.11 6.13 -14.38
C ALA A 125 -6.00 6.05 -12.86
N ILE A 126 -5.08 6.85 -12.30
CA ILE A 126 -5.02 7.13 -10.85
C ILE A 126 -5.00 8.63 -10.64
N ASN A 127 -5.48 9.08 -9.48
CA ASN A 127 -5.40 10.49 -9.11
C ASN A 127 -3.95 10.92 -8.96
N ASN A 128 -3.59 12.07 -9.52
CA ASN A 128 -2.35 12.75 -9.20
C ASN A 128 -2.55 13.54 -7.90
N ILE A 129 -2.24 12.93 -6.77
CA ILE A 129 -2.22 13.59 -5.46
C ILE A 129 -0.78 14.04 -5.19
N PRO A 130 -0.46 15.35 -5.24
CA PRO A 130 0.92 15.82 -5.11
C PRO A 130 1.61 15.34 -3.83
N GLN A 131 0.86 15.23 -2.74
CA GLN A 131 1.34 14.77 -1.43
C GLN A 131 1.79 13.30 -1.43
N GLN A 132 1.32 12.47 -2.38
CA GLN A 132 1.77 11.08 -2.50
C GLN A 132 3.10 10.94 -3.25
N ASN A 133 3.61 12.03 -3.85
CA ASN A 133 4.85 12.05 -4.61
C ASN A 133 4.97 10.87 -5.59
N ILE A 134 3.94 10.70 -6.43
CA ILE A 134 3.85 9.59 -7.38
C ILE A 134 4.98 9.70 -8.42
N LYS A 135 5.71 8.60 -8.61
CA LYS A 135 6.72 8.47 -9.68
C LYS A 135 6.40 7.27 -10.55
N THR A 136 6.57 7.43 -11.86
CA THR A 136 6.38 6.35 -12.83
C THR A 136 7.16 6.66 -14.11
N ASN A 137 7.55 5.59 -14.82
CA ASN A 137 8.17 5.68 -16.14
C ASN A 137 7.19 5.33 -17.28
N SER A 138 6.05 4.72 -16.97
CA SER A 138 5.07 4.24 -17.94
C SER A 138 3.79 5.08 -17.97
N GLY A 139 3.53 5.86 -16.91
CA GLY A 139 2.38 6.74 -16.83
C GLY A 139 2.59 8.09 -17.54
N LYS A 140 1.49 8.66 -18.03
CA LYS A 140 1.46 10.03 -18.57
C LYS A 140 0.52 10.89 -17.74
N LEU A 141 1.03 12.00 -17.22
CA LEU A 141 0.22 12.97 -16.48
C LEU A 141 -0.60 13.81 -17.45
N ASN A 142 -1.91 13.85 -17.26
CA ASN A 142 -2.81 14.77 -17.96
C ASN A 142 -3.85 15.33 -16.99
N GLY A 143 -3.77 16.64 -16.72
CA GLY A 143 -4.57 17.29 -15.70
C GLY A 143 -4.31 16.69 -14.32
N ASN A 144 -5.37 16.15 -13.70
CA ASN A 144 -5.34 15.62 -12.33
C ASN A 144 -5.13 14.11 -12.27
N TYR A 145 -4.78 13.46 -13.39
CA TYR A 145 -4.69 12.00 -13.46
C TYR A 145 -3.41 11.55 -14.15
N TRP A 146 -2.83 10.47 -13.62
CA TRP A 146 -1.84 9.66 -14.32
C TRP A 146 -2.56 8.58 -15.10
N TYR A 147 -2.29 8.49 -16.40
CA TYR A 147 -2.86 7.49 -17.30
C TYR A 147 -1.82 6.44 -17.68
N PHE A 148 -2.25 5.18 -17.71
CA PHE A 148 -1.44 4.02 -18.06
C PHE A 148 -2.11 3.19 -19.14
N ASP A 149 -1.31 2.61 -20.03
CA ASP A 149 -1.79 1.71 -21.07
C ASP A 149 -2.21 0.35 -20.47
N ALA A 150 -3.44 -0.11 -20.74
CA ALA A 150 -3.95 -1.35 -20.18
C ALA A 150 -3.50 -2.62 -20.92
N ALA A 151 -2.84 -2.51 -22.07
CA ALA A 151 -2.28 -3.64 -22.80
C ALA A 151 -0.91 -4.09 -22.29
N SER A 152 -0.31 -3.35 -21.35
CA SER A 152 1.02 -3.65 -20.84
C SER A 152 1.09 -3.60 -19.31
N THR A 153 2.06 -4.32 -18.74
CA THR A 153 2.38 -4.17 -17.33
C THR A 153 2.87 -2.76 -17.08
N PHE A 154 2.34 -2.12 -16.04
CA PHE A 154 2.77 -0.78 -15.62
C PHE A 154 3.02 -0.75 -14.12
N SER A 155 3.83 0.23 -13.70
CA SER A 155 4.16 0.41 -12.29
C SER A 155 4.27 1.88 -11.94
N PHE A 156 3.94 2.19 -10.70
CA PHE A 156 4.18 3.49 -10.09
C PHE A 156 4.61 3.30 -8.64
N THR A 157 5.29 4.31 -8.11
CA THR A 157 5.68 4.35 -6.69
C THR A 157 5.03 5.53 -6.00
N GLU A 158 4.61 5.33 -4.77
CA GLU A 158 4.17 6.39 -3.86
C GLU A 158 5.23 6.62 -2.78
N GLU A 159 5.57 7.88 -2.52
CA GLU A 159 6.47 8.31 -1.45
C GLU A 159 5.84 9.43 -0.59
N PRO A 160 4.71 9.15 0.08
CA PRO A 160 3.87 10.18 0.71
C PRO A 160 4.54 10.92 1.88
N PHE A 161 5.65 10.38 2.40
CA PHE A 161 6.37 10.92 3.54
C PHE A 161 7.72 11.57 3.17
N SER A 162 7.99 11.74 1.87
CA SER A 162 9.20 12.39 1.37
C SER A 162 9.38 13.81 1.93
N ASP A 163 8.29 14.59 1.98
CA ASP A 163 8.27 15.96 2.52
C ASP A 163 7.76 16.04 3.97
N MET A 164 7.88 14.96 4.74
CA MET A 164 7.47 14.95 6.16
C MET A 164 8.15 16.10 6.94
N PRO A 165 7.37 16.93 7.68
CA PRO A 165 7.92 18.02 8.46
C PRO A 165 8.94 17.55 9.51
N GLU A 166 9.97 18.36 9.73
CA GLU A 166 11.15 18.00 10.53
C GLU A 166 10.81 17.62 11.99
N ASN A 167 9.79 18.24 12.57
CA ASN A 167 9.31 17.90 13.92
C ASN A 167 8.77 16.46 14.01
N TYR A 168 8.14 15.94 12.95
CA TYR A 168 7.68 14.54 12.90
C TYR A 168 8.80 13.60 12.48
N ARG A 169 9.69 14.03 11.58
CA ARG A 169 10.84 13.23 11.13
C ARG A 169 11.74 12.80 12.29
N LYS A 170 11.94 13.65 13.29
CA LYS A 170 12.69 13.34 14.52
C LYS A 170 12.04 12.28 15.41
N LEU A 171 10.73 12.08 15.26
CA LEU A 171 9.94 11.12 16.04
C LEU A 171 9.68 9.83 15.26
N LYS A 172 10.19 9.74 14.03
CA LYS A 172 10.05 8.59 13.16
C LYS A 172 11.02 7.50 13.60
N ILE A 173 10.48 6.32 13.92
CA ILE A 173 11.25 5.15 14.32
C ILE A 173 10.97 4.02 13.32
N PRO A 174 12.00 3.41 12.72
CA PRO A 174 11.82 2.22 11.88
C PRO A 174 11.10 1.11 12.64
N LEU A 175 10.13 0.46 11.99
CA LEU A 175 9.29 -0.55 12.64
C LEU A 175 10.14 -1.68 13.25
N LYS A 176 11.17 -2.13 12.53
CA LYS A 176 12.06 -3.19 13.03
C LYS A 176 12.77 -2.82 14.33
N GLU A 177 13.10 -1.55 14.55
CA GLU A 177 13.71 -1.11 15.81
C GLU A 177 12.72 -1.18 16.98
N LEU A 178 11.44 -0.84 16.73
CA LEU A 178 10.37 -0.99 17.73
C LEU A 178 10.16 -2.45 18.12
N LEU A 179 10.29 -3.36 17.16
CA LEU A 179 10.11 -4.80 17.36
C LEU A 179 11.30 -5.48 18.04
N LYS A 180 12.48 -4.86 18.08
CA LYS A 180 13.67 -5.39 18.79
C LYS A 180 13.68 -5.06 20.28
N LYS A 181 12.95 -4.03 20.70
CA LYS A 181 12.95 -3.52 22.09
C LYS A 181 12.02 -4.29 23.03
N LYS A 182 11.37 -5.35 22.56
CA LYS A 182 10.42 -6.18 23.29
C LYS A 182 10.65 -7.65 22.98
#